data_AF-A0A3N5MR78-F1
#
_entry.id   AF-A0A3N5MR78-F1
#
_cell.length_a   1.000
_cell.length_b   1.000
_cell.length_c   1.000
_cell.angle_alpha   90.00
_cell.angle_beta   90.00
_cell.angle_gamma   90.00
#
_symmetry.space_group_name_H-M   'P 1'
#
loop_
_entity.id
_entity.type
_entity.pdbx_description
1 polymer ?
#
loop_
_entity_poly.entity_id
_entity_poly.type
_entity_poly.pdbx_seq_one_letter_code
_entity_poly.pdbx_strand_id
1 'polypeptide(L)'
;MAEKKKAKTVIKSASKAKAAPMKKPGAEAAAKSKTITKAKTRAVTKGPEAKGLTIRVCVGTGGLAAGSQQVMDAFYLELGAKGMKAEIEKKCVNKTGCRGFCAKDVLVDVIVDGDISTYQFVTPEKVGRIVDEHIINGRPVEEWLVGPEYHTFHDKQTKILLKQCGQIDPEDINAYIGIGGYEGAKKALSLTEFEVIEEVKKSGLRGRGGAGFLTGLKWEFCSMSRSAPKYIICNADEGDPGAFMDRSVIEGNPHSVLEGMIIGGYAIGANHGYIYIRAEYPLAIERL
;
A
#
# COMPACT_ATOMS: atom_id res chain seq x y z
N MET A 1 -44.37 34.69 19.60
CA MET A 1 -43.37 35.75 19.85
C MET A 1 -42.82 35.53 21.26
N ALA A 2 -41.53 35.86 21.47
CA ALA A 2 -40.77 35.73 22.71
C ALA A 2 -40.16 34.35 23.04
N GLU A 3 -39.20 33.87 22.23
CA GLU A 3 -38.08 33.03 22.73
C GLU A 3 -36.90 32.87 21.75
N LYS A 4 -36.52 33.94 21.02
CA LYS A 4 -35.35 33.91 20.09
C LYS A 4 -34.40 35.11 20.23
N LYS A 5 -34.29 35.70 21.43
CA LYS A 5 -33.52 36.94 21.66
C LYS A 5 -32.38 36.86 22.70
N LYS A 6 -31.95 35.67 23.11
CA LYS A 6 -30.77 35.49 23.98
C LYS A 6 -29.80 34.44 23.43
N ALA A 7 -29.11 34.75 22.34
CA ALA A 7 -27.89 34.05 21.90
C ALA A 7 -27.16 34.80 20.76
N LYS A 8 -27.15 36.15 20.77
CA LYS A 8 -26.56 36.96 19.69
C LYS A 8 -25.58 38.04 20.16
N THR A 9 -25.00 37.92 21.35
CA THR A 9 -24.14 38.98 21.93
C THR A 9 -22.81 38.48 22.53
N VAL A 10 -22.31 37.31 22.14
CA VAL A 10 -20.92 36.94 22.43
C VAL A 10 -20.33 36.38 21.14
N ILE A 11 -19.05 36.69 20.87
CA ILE A 11 -18.29 36.43 19.63
C ILE A 11 -18.45 37.52 18.55
N LYS A 12 -18.13 38.77 18.93
CA LYS A 12 -17.63 39.80 18.00
C LYS A 12 -16.39 40.45 18.63
N SER A 13 -15.28 39.69 18.73
CA SER A 13 -13.95 40.24 19.03
C SER A 13 -12.85 39.22 18.76
N ALA A 14 -12.63 38.88 17.48
CA ALA A 14 -11.37 38.31 17.00
C ALA A 14 -11.35 38.35 15.46
N SER A 15 -11.23 39.54 14.87
CA SER A 15 -10.80 39.67 13.48
C SER A 15 -9.57 40.57 13.43
N LYS A 16 -8.60 40.18 12.58
CA LYS A 16 -7.26 40.75 12.34
C LYS A 16 -6.11 40.15 13.15
N ALA A 17 -5.79 38.89 12.85
CA ALA A 17 -4.38 38.47 12.81
C ALA A 17 -3.96 38.41 11.34
N LYS A 18 -3.08 39.32 10.91
CA LYS A 18 -2.40 39.24 9.61
C LYS A 18 -1.41 38.06 9.69
N ALA A 19 -1.56 37.07 8.81
CA ALA A 19 -0.54 36.05 8.62
C ALA A 19 0.75 36.73 8.10
N ALA A 20 1.84 36.58 8.85
CA ALA A 20 3.18 37.02 8.46
C ALA A 20 3.72 36.10 7.34
N PRO A 21 4.54 36.61 6.39
CA PRO A 21 5.08 35.80 5.33
C PRO A 21 6.11 34.79 5.89
N MET A 22 5.94 33.51 5.53
CA MET A 22 6.91 32.46 5.84
C MET A 22 8.25 32.77 5.16
N LYS A 23 9.29 33.02 5.95
CA LYS A 23 10.68 33.06 5.50
C LYS A 23 11.10 31.67 5.02
N LYS A 24 11.58 31.57 3.78
CA LYS A 24 12.29 30.39 3.28
C LYS A 24 13.58 30.18 4.09
N PRO A 25 13.87 28.99 4.64
CA PRO A 25 15.17 28.70 5.21
C PRO A 25 16.24 28.74 4.12
N GLY A 26 17.30 29.49 4.40
CA GLY A 26 18.35 29.85 3.46
C GLY A 26 19.25 28.69 3.06
N ALA A 27 19.74 28.81 1.83
CA ALA A 27 20.86 28.07 1.28
C ALA A 27 22.15 28.41 2.05
N GLU A 28 22.43 27.68 3.14
CA GLU A 28 23.68 27.88 3.89
C GLU A 28 24.27 26.59 4.51
N ALA A 29 23.94 25.43 3.93
CA ALA A 29 24.57 24.15 4.29
C ALA A 29 25.27 23.45 3.10
N ALA A 30 25.33 24.08 1.93
CA ALA A 30 25.90 23.50 0.70
C ALA A 30 27.43 23.69 0.54
N ALA A 31 28.15 24.07 1.60
CA ALA A 31 29.55 24.51 1.48
C ALA A 31 30.49 23.97 2.57
N LYS A 32 30.36 22.71 3.01
CA LYS A 32 31.40 22.04 3.82
C LYS A 32 31.48 20.54 3.53
N SER A 33 31.95 20.17 2.33
CA SER A 33 32.68 18.92 2.10
C SER A 33 33.26 18.91 0.68
N LYS A 34 34.13 19.88 0.39
CA LYS A 34 35.10 19.75 -0.70
C LYS A 34 36.46 19.74 -0.02
N THR A 35 37.21 18.67 -0.23
CA THR A 35 38.66 18.44 0.00
C THR A 35 38.93 17.21 0.85
N ILE A 36 38.83 16.01 0.25
CA ILE A 36 39.71 14.87 0.58
C ILE A 36 40.16 14.21 -0.73
N THR A 37 41.33 14.65 -1.17
CA THR A 37 42.47 13.88 -1.70
C THR A 37 42.23 12.78 -2.75
N LYS A 38 42.77 13.04 -3.96
CA LYS A 38 43.09 12.07 -5.01
C LYS A 38 43.93 10.90 -4.45
N ALA A 39 43.37 9.69 -4.44
CA ALA A 39 44.12 8.46 -4.25
C ALA A 39 44.16 7.66 -5.57
N LYS A 40 45.35 7.17 -5.90
CA LYS A 40 45.72 6.52 -7.16
C LYS A 40 44.84 5.31 -7.48
N THR A 41 44.32 5.28 -8.70
CA THR A 41 43.60 4.15 -9.30
C THR A 41 44.53 2.94 -9.39
N ARG A 42 44.35 1.97 -8.49
CA ARG A 42 44.94 0.63 -8.60
C ARG A 42 43.93 -0.24 -9.34
N ALA A 43 44.37 -0.91 -10.41
CA ALA A 43 43.53 -1.77 -11.22
C ALA A 43 42.82 -2.82 -10.33
N VAL A 44 41.50 -2.72 -10.25
CA VAL A 44 40.65 -3.72 -9.60
C VAL A 44 40.52 -4.89 -10.56
N THR A 45 41.14 -6.01 -10.19
CA THR A 45 40.95 -7.30 -10.85
C THR A 45 39.47 -7.68 -10.75
N LYS A 46 38.81 -7.90 -11.89
CA LYS A 46 37.41 -8.34 -11.99
C LYS A 46 37.18 -9.56 -11.11
N GLY A 47 36.40 -9.40 -10.04
CA GLY A 47 35.76 -10.51 -9.35
C GLY A 47 34.68 -11.15 -10.26
N PRO A 48 34.29 -12.40 -9.98
CA PRO A 48 33.38 -13.15 -10.84
C PRO A 48 32.03 -12.43 -10.98
N GLU A 49 31.58 -12.23 -12.21
CA GLU A 49 30.26 -11.67 -12.52
C GLU A 49 29.18 -12.69 -12.11
N ALA A 50 28.57 -12.50 -10.94
CA ALA A 50 27.40 -13.26 -10.52
C ALA A 50 26.21 -12.90 -11.43
N LYS A 51 26.03 -13.63 -12.52
CA LYS A 51 24.74 -13.71 -13.20
C LYS A 51 23.80 -14.46 -12.26
N GLY A 52 22.64 -13.87 -11.93
CA GLY A 52 21.55 -14.58 -11.23
C GLY A 52 21.24 -14.18 -9.79
N LEU A 53 21.93 -13.20 -9.19
CA LEU A 53 21.66 -12.77 -7.80
C LEU A 53 20.57 -11.68 -7.74
N THR A 54 19.43 -12.01 -7.15
CA THR A 54 18.33 -11.06 -6.85
C THR A 54 18.02 -11.05 -5.36
N ILE A 55 17.94 -9.87 -4.76
CA ILE A 55 17.52 -9.67 -3.36
C ILE A 55 16.19 -8.95 -3.35
N ARG A 56 15.23 -9.51 -2.62
CA ARG A 56 13.84 -9.05 -2.61
C ARG A 56 13.40 -8.77 -1.19
N VAL A 57 13.29 -7.49 -0.84
CA VAL A 57 12.93 -7.05 0.51
C VAL A 57 11.46 -6.63 0.57
N CYS A 58 10.74 -7.13 1.59
CA CYS A 58 9.37 -6.72 1.88
C CYS A 58 9.35 -5.27 2.39
N VAL A 59 8.84 -4.36 1.56
CA VAL A 59 8.73 -2.92 1.86
C VAL A 59 7.29 -2.46 2.00
N GLY A 60 6.42 -3.36 2.47
CA GLY A 60 5.05 -2.99 2.83
C GLY A 60 5.04 -2.11 4.07
N THR A 61 3.88 -1.57 4.45
CA THR A 61 3.75 -0.76 5.67
C THR A 61 4.34 -1.45 6.89
N GLY A 62 4.03 -2.74 7.09
CA GLY A 62 4.58 -3.55 8.17
C GLY A 62 6.11 -3.68 8.08
N GLY A 63 6.62 -4.03 6.90
CA GLY A 63 8.07 -4.12 6.65
C GLY A 63 8.81 -2.79 6.86
N LEU A 64 8.26 -1.67 6.39
CA LEU A 64 8.83 -0.33 6.57
C LEU A 64 8.88 0.04 8.06
N ALA A 65 7.78 -0.20 8.78
CA ALA A 65 7.73 0.00 10.23
C ALA A 65 8.73 -0.90 10.98
N ALA A 66 8.95 -2.13 10.48
CA ALA A 66 9.93 -3.08 11.02
C ALA A 66 11.39 -2.80 10.61
N GLY A 67 11.64 -1.79 9.76
CA GLY A 67 13.00 -1.37 9.39
C GLY A 67 13.52 -1.93 8.05
N SER A 68 12.63 -2.24 7.10
CA SER A 68 13.03 -2.81 5.80
C SER A 68 13.90 -1.88 4.95
N GLN A 69 13.78 -0.56 5.12
CA GLN A 69 14.65 0.40 4.43
C GLN A 69 16.11 0.25 4.88
N GLN A 70 16.33 0.14 6.19
CA GLN A 70 17.66 -0.07 6.77
C GLN A 70 18.24 -1.42 6.35
N VAL A 71 17.42 -2.46 6.23
CA VAL A 71 17.83 -3.77 5.70
C VAL A 71 18.27 -3.66 4.24
N MET A 72 17.53 -2.96 3.39
CA MET A 72 17.94 -2.72 2.00
C MET A 72 19.26 -1.96 1.92
N ASP A 73 19.40 -0.89 2.70
CA ASP A 73 20.62 -0.07 2.72
C ASP A 73 21.84 -0.90 3.15
N ALA A 74 21.66 -1.79 4.13
CA ALA A 74 22.70 -2.72 4.56
C ALA A 74 23.09 -3.71 3.45
N PHE A 75 22.14 -4.23 2.65
CA PHE A 75 22.47 -5.09 1.50
C PHE A 75 23.26 -4.34 0.44
N TYR A 76 22.88 -3.08 0.12
CA TYR A 76 23.65 -2.26 -0.81
C TYR A 76 25.10 -2.07 -0.35
N LEU A 77 25.29 -1.79 0.94
CA LEU A 77 26.61 -1.58 1.54
C LEU A 77 27.46 -2.85 1.48
N GLU A 78 26.93 -3.98 1.97
CA GLU A 78 27.67 -5.25 2.06
C GLU A 78 28.03 -5.81 0.70
N LEU A 79 27.08 -5.82 -0.24
CA LEU A 79 27.34 -6.27 -1.61
C LEU A 79 28.34 -5.36 -2.32
N GLY A 80 28.23 -4.04 -2.12
CA GLY A 80 29.15 -3.06 -2.68
C GLY A 80 30.57 -3.23 -2.15
N ALA A 81 30.73 -3.46 -0.84
CA ALA A 81 32.03 -3.71 -0.21
C ALA A 81 32.71 -4.98 -0.75
N LYS A 82 31.93 -5.99 -1.13
CA LYS A 82 32.41 -7.26 -1.69
C LYS A 82 32.50 -7.25 -3.22
N GLY A 83 32.23 -6.11 -3.87
CA GLY A 83 32.29 -5.95 -5.32
C GLY A 83 31.25 -6.78 -6.09
N MET A 84 30.17 -7.19 -5.42
CA MET A 84 29.11 -8.01 -6.01
C MET A 84 28.04 -7.14 -6.65
N LYS A 85 27.48 -7.62 -7.76
CA LYS A 85 26.31 -7.03 -8.41
C LYS A 85 25.10 -7.89 -8.06
N ALA A 86 24.06 -7.28 -7.51
CA ALA A 86 22.77 -7.89 -7.31
C ALA A 86 21.68 -6.95 -7.81
N GLU A 87 20.59 -7.52 -8.32
CA GLU A 87 19.35 -6.77 -8.48
C GLU A 87 18.65 -6.72 -7.12
N ILE A 88 18.58 -5.52 -6.51
CA ILE A 88 17.83 -5.33 -5.26
C ILE A 88 16.47 -4.79 -5.62
N GLU A 89 15.49 -5.69 -5.62
CA GLU A 89 14.10 -5.36 -5.87
C GLU A 89 13.39 -5.02 -4.56
N LYS A 90 12.65 -3.92 -4.58
CA LYS A 90 11.58 -3.68 -3.62
C LYS A 90 10.45 -4.64 -3.96
N LYS A 91 10.37 -5.78 -3.25
CA LYS A 91 9.37 -6.81 -3.53
C LYS A 91 8.38 -6.93 -2.39
N CYS A 92 7.19 -6.42 -2.64
CA CYS A 92 6.01 -6.73 -1.84
C CYS A 92 5.20 -7.90 -2.39
N VAL A 93 5.63 -8.64 -3.42
CA VAL A 93 4.79 -9.64 -4.12
C VAL A 93 4.30 -10.71 -3.13
N ASN A 94 3.03 -10.76 -2.72
CA ASN A 94 1.82 -10.12 -3.25
C ASN A 94 1.73 -8.59 -2.99
N LYS A 95 2.13 -7.78 -3.99
CA LYS A 95 2.20 -6.30 -4.08
C LYS A 95 0.89 -5.55 -3.77
N THR A 96 0.50 -5.54 -2.50
CA THR A 96 -0.18 -4.41 -1.87
C THR A 96 0.44 -4.23 -0.50
N GLY A 97 1.75 -3.97 -0.47
CA GLY A 97 2.40 -3.59 0.77
C GLY A 97 2.26 -4.55 1.96
N CYS A 98 2.43 -5.87 1.80
CA CYS A 98 2.95 -6.82 2.82
C CYS A 98 2.77 -8.23 2.24
N ARG A 99 3.65 -9.19 2.55
CA ARG A 99 3.48 -10.61 2.16
C ARG A 99 2.30 -11.31 2.88
N GLY A 100 1.49 -10.54 3.61
CA GLY A 100 0.33 -11.00 4.38
C GLY A 100 0.69 -11.70 5.70
N PHE A 101 1.98 -11.91 5.99
CA PHE A 101 2.46 -12.48 7.24
C PHE A 101 3.40 -11.51 7.95
N CYS A 102 2.92 -10.28 8.19
CA CYS A 102 3.74 -9.18 8.73
C CYS A 102 4.28 -9.49 10.15
N ALA A 103 3.74 -10.51 10.83
CA ALA A 103 4.30 -11.04 12.09
C ALA A 103 5.71 -11.66 11.93
N LYS A 104 6.20 -11.85 10.70
CA LYS A 104 7.54 -12.37 10.39
C LYS A 104 8.44 -11.33 9.70
N ASP A 105 7.98 -10.09 9.54
CA ASP A 105 8.78 -9.02 8.93
C ASP A 105 10.03 -8.68 9.77
N VAL A 106 11.12 -8.20 9.18
CA VAL A 106 11.33 -7.97 7.75
C VAL A 106 11.61 -9.27 7.00
N LEU A 107 10.81 -9.57 5.96
CA LEU A 107 11.00 -10.72 5.09
C LEU A 107 11.93 -10.39 3.91
N VAL A 108 12.89 -11.27 3.62
CA VAL A 108 13.86 -11.10 2.52
C VAL A 108 13.94 -12.40 1.72
N ASP A 109 13.74 -12.34 0.40
CA ASP A 109 14.18 -13.45 -0.46
C ASP A 109 15.59 -13.15 -0.95
N VAL A 110 16.47 -14.13 -0.81
CA VAL A 110 17.73 -14.21 -1.53
C VAL A 110 17.54 -15.24 -2.63
N ILE A 111 17.71 -14.80 -3.87
CA ILE A 111 17.55 -15.64 -5.06
C ILE A 111 18.91 -15.76 -5.73
N VAL A 112 19.44 -16.98 -5.78
CA VAL A 112 20.71 -17.31 -6.42
C VAL A 112 20.41 -18.34 -7.50
N ASP A 113 20.69 -18.00 -8.76
CA ASP A 113 20.47 -18.90 -9.90
C ASP A 113 19.05 -19.48 -10.02
N GLY A 114 18.06 -18.77 -9.47
CA GLY A 114 16.65 -19.15 -9.46
C GLY A 114 16.19 -19.84 -8.17
N ASP A 115 17.10 -20.32 -7.32
CA ASP A 115 16.77 -20.91 -6.03
C ASP A 115 16.43 -19.82 -5.01
N ILE A 116 15.26 -19.94 -4.38
CA ILE A 116 14.72 -18.92 -3.47
C ILE A 116 14.89 -19.38 -2.02
N SER A 117 15.61 -18.59 -1.22
CA SER A 117 15.61 -18.72 0.23
C SER A 117 14.94 -17.50 0.86
N THR A 118 13.88 -17.72 1.64
CA THR A 118 13.16 -16.65 2.33
C THR A 118 13.56 -16.58 3.80
N TYR A 119 14.07 -15.43 4.21
CA TYR A 119 14.46 -15.10 5.57
C TYR A 119 13.35 -14.30 6.28
N GLN A 120 13.23 -14.50 7.60
CA GLN A 120 12.31 -13.78 8.49
C GLN A 120 13.07 -12.99 9.58
N PHE A 121 12.42 -11.96 10.12
CA PHE A 121 12.98 -11.10 11.18
C PHE A 121 14.38 -10.57 10.83
N VAL A 122 14.59 -10.19 9.56
CA VAL A 122 15.89 -9.68 9.11
C VAL A 122 16.11 -8.30 9.70
N THR A 123 17.28 -8.09 10.30
CA THR A 123 17.74 -6.78 10.79
C THR A 123 19.00 -6.39 10.01
N PRO A 124 19.39 -5.09 10.00
CA PRO A 124 20.60 -4.64 9.31
C PRO A 124 21.85 -5.44 9.72
N GLU A 125 21.97 -5.83 10.99
CA GLU A 125 23.12 -6.55 11.54
C GLU A 125 23.21 -8.00 11.03
N LYS A 126 22.08 -8.61 10.66
CA LYS A 126 22.04 -9.96 10.09
C LYS A 126 22.54 -10.01 8.65
N VAL A 127 22.49 -8.88 7.94
CA VAL A 127 22.76 -8.83 6.50
C VAL A 127 24.17 -9.31 6.15
N GLY A 128 25.20 -8.88 6.90
CA GLY A 128 26.57 -9.29 6.65
C GLY A 128 26.73 -10.82 6.66
N ARG A 129 26.14 -11.50 7.65
CA ARG A 129 26.18 -12.96 7.74
C ARG A 129 25.40 -13.65 6.62
N ILE A 130 24.24 -13.12 6.22
CA ILE A 130 23.50 -13.63 5.05
C ILE A 130 24.36 -13.52 3.78
N VAL A 131 25.04 -12.39 3.59
CA VAL A 131 25.91 -12.18 2.43
C VAL A 131 27.10 -13.15 2.46
N ASP A 132 27.75 -13.31 3.61
CA ASP A 132 28.92 -14.17 3.74
C ASP A 132 28.60 -15.66 3.66
N GLU A 133 27.64 -16.15 4.45
CA GLU A 133 27.34 -17.58 4.50
C GLU A 133 26.52 -18.02 3.29
N HIS A 134 25.44 -17.29 2.97
CA HIS A 134 24.53 -17.74 1.93
C HIS A 134 24.98 -17.30 0.54
N ILE A 135 25.16 -16.00 0.33
CA ILE A 135 25.40 -15.48 -1.04
C ILE A 135 26.80 -15.86 -1.54
N ILE A 136 27.83 -15.75 -0.70
CA ILE A 136 29.21 -16.07 -1.11
C ILE A 136 29.50 -17.57 -0.99
N ASN A 137 29.17 -18.17 0.15
CA ASN A 137 29.57 -19.55 0.44
C ASN A 137 28.49 -20.60 0.09
N GLY A 138 27.33 -20.18 -0.42
CA GLY A 138 26.25 -21.07 -0.84
C GLY A 138 25.54 -21.79 0.30
N ARG A 139 25.67 -21.32 1.56
CA ARG A 139 25.09 -21.95 2.75
C ARG A 139 24.04 -21.04 3.39
N PRO A 140 22.74 -21.30 3.18
CA PRO A 140 21.68 -20.56 3.85
C PRO A 140 21.85 -20.52 5.37
N VAL A 141 21.46 -19.39 5.99
CA VAL A 141 21.46 -19.27 7.46
C VAL A 141 20.16 -19.87 7.98
N GLU A 142 20.19 -21.18 8.21
CA GLU A 142 19.02 -22.03 8.52
C GLU A 142 18.13 -21.48 9.65
N GLU A 143 18.73 -20.95 10.74
CA GLU A 143 17.96 -20.45 11.89
C GLU A 143 17.09 -19.20 11.59
N TRP A 144 17.33 -18.53 10.45
CA TRP A 144 16.60 -17.34 10.03
C TRP A 144 15.70 -17.59 8.83
N LEU A 145 15.71 -18.79 8.27
CA LEU A 145 14.76 -19.17 7.23
C LEU A 145 13.34 -19.22 7.81
N VAL A 146 12.37 -18.94 6.94
CA VAL A 146 10.96 -19.15 7.25
C VAL A 146 10.67 -20.64 7.48
N GLY A 147 9.80 -20.94 8.44
CA GLY A 147 9.35 -22.32 8.65
C GLY A 147 8.21 -22.72 7.70
N PRO A 148 7.77 -24.00 7.74
CA PRO A 148 6.68 -24.52 6.90
C PRO A 148 5.35 -23.75 7.05
N GLU A 149 5.12 -23.11 8.19
CA GLU A 149 3.94 -22.30 8.45
C GLU A 149 3.83 -21.10 7.50
N TYR A 150 4.96 -20.57 7.03
CA TYR A 150 4.97 -19.46 6.09
C TYR A 150 4.39 -19.85 4.73
N HIS A 151 4.74 -21.05 4.27
CA HIS A 151 4.29 -21.57 2.98
C HIS A 151 2.81 -21.98 2.98
N THR A 152 2.28 -22.34 4.15
CA THR A 152 0.90 -22.82 4.32
C THR A 152 -0.06 -21.76 4.88
N PHE A 153 0.47 -20.58 5.26
CA PHE A 153 -0.31 -19.51 5.91
C PHE A 153 -1.54 -19.06 5.11
N HIS A 154 -1.43 -19.08 3.79
CA HIS A 154 -2.49 -18.62 2.89
C HIS A 154 -3.46 -19.73 2.44
N ASP A 155 -3.13 -21.01 2.67
CA ASP A 155 -3.87 -22.15 2.10
C ASP A 155 -5.33 -22.23 2.54
N LYS A 156 -5.61 -21.76 3.76
CA LYS A 156 -6.96 -21.75 4.35
C LYS A 156 -7.72 -20.45 4.07
N GLN A 157 -7.15 -19.53 3.29
CA GLN A 157 -7.76 -18.22 3.03
C GLN A 157 -8.51 -18.22 1.70
N THR A 158 -9.76 -17.74 1.70
CA THR A 158 -10.45 -17.37 0.47
C THR A 158 -10.32 -15.87 0.26
N LYS A 159 -9.37 -15.47 -0.59
CA LYS A 159 -9.17 -14.06 -0.93
C LYS A 159 -10.16 -13.68 -2.03
N ILE A 160 -11.18 -12.91 -1.67
CA ILE A 160 -12.13 -12.32 -2.62
C ILE A 160 -11.67 -10.90 -2.96
N LEU A 161 -11.73 -9.98 -1.99
CA LEU A 161 -11.34 -8.57 -2.15
C LEU A 161 -9.81 -8.42 -2.33
N LEU A 162 -9.05 -9.25 -1.61
CA LEU A 162 -7.59 -9.24 -1.63
C LEU A 162 -6.99 -10.18 -2.69
N LYS A 163 -7.79 -10.68 -3.64
CA LYS A 163 -7.32 -11.69 -4.61
C LYS A 163 -6.25 -11.13 -5.53
N GLN A 164 -6.55 -9.96 -6.11
CA GLN A 164 -5.68 -9.25 -7.06
C GLN A 164 -4.62 -8.45 -6.34
N CYS A 165 -4.83 -8.21 -5.04
CA CYS A 165 -3.87 -7.53 -4.20
C CYS A 165 -2.54 -8.26 -4.32
N GLY A 166 -1.67 -7.65 -5.10
CA GLY A 166 -0.32 -8.10 -5.25
C GLY A 166 0.10 -8.88 -6.45
N GLN A 167 -0.84 -9.08 -7.33
CA GLN A 167 -0.63 -9.65 -8.65
C GLN A 167 -0.49 -8.56 -9.72
N ILE A 168 -0.89 -7.33 -9.40
CA ILE A 168 -0.90 -6.18 -10.31
C ILE A 168 -0.04 -5.04 -9.77
N ASP A 169 0.36 -4.14 -10.66
CA ASP A 169 0.88 -2.84 -10.28
C ASP A 169 -0.30 -1.92 -9.90
N PRO A 170 -0.37 -1.40 -8.65
CA PRO A 170 -1.47 -0.53 -8.23
C PRO A 170 -1.51 0.82 -8.96
N GLU A 171 -0.41 1.25 -9.58
CA GLU A 171 -0.28 2.56 -10.24
C GLU A 171 -0.46 2.49 -11.76
N ASP A 172 -0.65 1.29 -12.33
CA ASP A 172 -0.93 1.09 -13.76
C ASP A 172 -2.36 0.57 -13.99
N ILE A 173 -3.19 1.42 -14.58
CA ILE A 173 -4.56 1.06 -14.97
C ILE A 173 -4.61 -0.16 -15.90
N ASN A 174 -3.61 -0.34 -16.77
CA ASN A 174 -3.58 -1.47 -17.70
C ASN A 174 -3.29 -2.78 -16.97
N ALA A 175 -2.54 -2.74 -15.86
CA ALA A 175 -2.34 -3.90 -15.01
C ALA A 175 -3.67 -4.39 -14.41
N TYR A 176 -4.55 -3.47 -13.99
CA TYR A 176 -5.89 -3.83 -13.51
C TYR A 176 -6.81 -4.32 -14.64
N ILE A 177 -6.83 -3.64 -15.79
CA ILE A 177 -7.62 -4.08 -16.96
C ILE A 177 -7.18 -5.47 -17.46
N GLY A 178 -5.87 -5.72 -17.51
CA GLY A 178 -5.30 -6.97 -18.02
C GLY A 178 -5.73 -8.22 -17.26
N ILE A 179 -6.20 -8.07 -16.01
CA ILE A 179 -6.72 -9.17 -15.19
C ILE A 179 -8.27 -9.19 -15.13
N GLY A 180 -8.94 -8.44 -15.99
CA GLY A 180 -10.41 -8.35 -16.05
C GLY A 180 -11.01 -7.26 -15.15
N GLY A 181 -10.21 -6.32 -14.65
CA GLY A 181 -10.71 -5.14 -13.96
C GLY A 181 -11.63 -4.30 -14.84
N TYR A 182 -12.60 -3.62 -14.23
CA TYR A 182 -13.66 -2.83 -14.90
C TYR A 182 -14.71 -3.62 -15.69
N GLU A 183 -14.58 -4.94 -15.85
CA GLU A 183 -15.65 -5.74 -16.47
C GLU A 183 -16.93 -5.75 -15.62
N GLY A 184 -16.83 -5.60 -14.30
CA GLY A 184 -17.98 -5.44 -13.41
C GLY A 184 -18.69 -4.11 -13.65
N ALA A 185 -17.94 -3.01 -13.76
CA ALA A 185 -18.50 -1.70 -14.12
C ALA A 185 -19.13 -1.70 -15.51
N LYS A 186 -18.46 -2.28 -16.50
CA LYS A 186 -18.99 -2.41 -17.87
C LYS A 186 -20.29 -3.21 -17.91
N LYS A 187 -20.38 -4.32 -17.16
CA LYS A 187 -21.63 -5.07 -16.99
C LYS A 187 -22.69 -4.20 -16.32
N ALA A 188 -22.36 -3.52 -15.22
CA ALA A 188 -23.32 -2.67 -14.51
C ALA A 188 -23.92 -1.57 -15.41
N LEU A 189 -23.09 -0.93 -16.24
CA LEU A 189 -23.52 0.11 -17.19
C LEU A 189 -24.35 -0.42 -18.37
N SER A 190 -24.36 -1.74 -18.60
CA SER A 190 -25.24 -2.39 -19.59
C SER A 190 -26.61 -2.78 -19.02
N LEU A 191 -26.75 -2.74 -17.70
CA LEU A 191 -27.99 -3.00 -16.97
C LEU A 191 -28.65 -1.68 -16.61
N THR A 192 -29.92 -1.72 -16.21
CA THR A 192 -30.58 -0.58 -15.55
C THR A 192 -30.09 -0.43 -14.11
N GLU A 193 -30.22 0.77 -13.53
CA GLU A 193 -29.86 1.03 -12.13
C GLU A 193 -30.59 0.09 -11.16
N PHE A 194 -31.87 -0.20 -11.46
CA PHE A 194 -32.68 -1.14 -10.69
C PHE A 194 -32.12 -2.57 -10.73
N GLU A 195 -31.73 -3.06 -11.90
CA GLU A 195 -31.15 -4.40 -12.04
C GLU A 195 -29.82 -4.54 -11.30
N VAL A 196 -28.99 -3.49 -11.30
CA VAL A 196 -27.75 -3.46 -10.51
C VAL A 196 -28.05 -3.55 -9.01
N ILE A 197 -29.04 -2.79 -8.52
CA ILE A 197 -29.47 -2.84 -7.11
C ILE A 197 -29.97 -4.25 -6.75
N GLU A 198 -30.80 -4.86 -7.61
CA GLU A 198 -31.32 -6.21 -7.39
C GLU A 198 -30.21 -7.27 -7.36
N GLU A 199 -29.19 -7.16 -8.21
CA GLU A 199 -28.02 -8.05 -8.18
C GLU A 199 -27.27 -7.95 -6.83
N VAL A 200 -27.08 -6.72 -6.33
CA VAL A 200 -26.44 -6.50 -5.02
C VAL A 200 -27.32 -6.99 -3.87
N LYS A 201 -28.65 -6.85 -3.96
CA LYS A 201 -29.59 -7.43 -2.98
C LYS A 201 -29.49 -8.96 -2.96
N LYS A 202 -29.49 -9.61 -4.14
CA LYS A 202 -29.35 -11.07 -4.27
C LYS A 202 -28.04 -11.61 -3.70
N SER A 203 -26.95 -10.84 -3.81
CA SER A 203 -25.65 -11.23 -3.23
C SER A 203 -25.64 -11.32 -1.70
N GLY A 204 -26.60 -10.68 -1.01
CA GLY A 204 -26.61 -10.59 0.44
C GLY A 204 -25.48 -9.74 1.02
N LEU A 205 -24.84 -8.88 0.21
CA LEU A 205 -23.71 -8.05 0.67
C LEU A 205 -24.13 -7.13 1.84
N ARG A 206 -23.38 -7.22 2.93
CA ARG A 206 -23.55 -6.39 4.13
C ARG A 206 -22.42 -5.35 4.23
N GLY A 207 -22.72 -4.21 4.82
CA GLY A 207 -21.74 -3.16 5.10
C GLY A 207 -20.59 -3.69 5.95
N ARG A 208 -19.35 -3.46 5.50
CA ARG A 208 -18.14 -4.02 6.12
C ARG A 208 -17.49 -3.11 7.18
N GLY A 209 -17.96 -1.87 7.33
CA GLY A 209 -17.55 -0.96 8.41
C GLY A 209 -18.24 -1.21 9.76
N GLY A 210 -18.54 -2.47 10.11
CA GLY A 210 -19.08 -2.85 11.42
C GLY A 210 -20.60 -2.98 11.52
N ALA A 211 -21.39 -2.00 11.06
CA ALA A 211 -22.86 -2.00 11.25
C ALA A 211 -23.61 -3.14 10.53
N GLY A 212 -23.02 -3.72 9.48
CA GLY A 212 -23.58 -4.91 8.82
C GLY A 212 -24.95 -4.71 8.16
N PHE A 213 -25.35 -3.49 7.82
CA PHE A 213 -26.61 -3.23 7.10
C PHE A 213 -26.55 -3.77 5.67
N LEU A 214 -27.68 -4.20 5.10
CA LEU A 214 -27.74 -4.73 3.73
C LEU A 214 -27.44 -3.62 2.71
N THR A 215 -26.39 -3.82 1.91
CA THR A 215 -25.87 -2.82 0.98
C THR A 215 -26.88 -2.52 -0.12
N GLY A 216 -27.47 -3.56 -0.72
CA GLY A 216 -28.47 -3.39 -1.77
C GLY A 216 -29.72 -2.64 -1.29
N LEU A 217 -30.18 -2.90 -0.06
CA LEU A 217 -31.31 -2.17 0.54
C LEU A 217 -30.97 -0.70 0.81
N LYS A 218 -29.73 -0.42 1.26
CA LYS A 218 -29.25 0.96 1.42
C LYS A 218 -29.22 1.71 0.09
N TRP A 219 -28.79 1.05 -0.99
CA TRP A 219 -28.77 1.63 -2.33
C TRP A 219 -30.18 1.88 -2.86
N GLU A 220 -31.11 0.96 -2.66
CA GLU A 220 -32.54 1.12 -3.01
C GLU A 220 -33.18 2.33 -2.33
N PHE A 221 -32.97 2.51 -1.02
CA PHE A 221 -33.46 3.69 -0.32
C PHE A 221 -32.90 5.00 -0.90
N CYS A 222 -31.63 5.00 -1.29
CA CYS A 222 -30.99 6.16 -1.89
C CYS A 222 -31.48 6.43 -3.32
N SER A 223 -31.66 5.38 -4.14
CA SER A 223 -32.14 5.51 -5.52
C SER A 223 -33.57 6.05 -5.57
N MET A 224 -34.44 5.65 -4.63
CA MET A 224 -35.82 6.15 -4.53
C MET A 224 -35.95 7.62 -4.09
N SER A 225 -34.90 8.19 -3.49
CA SER A 225 -34.91 9.61 -3.12
C SER A 225 -34.97 10.51 -4.35
N ARG A 226 -35.94 11.44 -4.39
CA ARG A 226 -36.15 12.39 -5.50
C ARG A 226 -35.24 13.62 -5.44
N SER A 227 -34.30 13.67 -4.50
CA SER A 227 -33.39 14.80 -4.33
C SER A 227 -32.12 14.64 -5.17
N ALA A 228 -31.68 15.73 -5.79
CA ALA A 228 -30.40 15.86 -6.47
C ALA A 228 -29.60 17.06 -5.90
N PRO A 229 -28.26 17.05 -5.99
CA PRO A 229 -27.41 15.95 -6.46
C PRO A 229 -27.36 14.77 -5.46
N LYS A 230 -27.05 13.58 -5.98
CA LYS A 230 -26.71 12.40 -5.16
C LYS A 230 -25.21 12.15 -5.19
N TYR A 231 -24.72 11.51 -4.12
CA TYR A 231 -23.30 11.31 -3.88
C TYR A 231 -23.01 9.86 -3.51
N ILE A 232 -21.90 9.32 -3.99
CA ILE A 232 -21.29 8.10 -3.46
C ILE A 232 -20.10 8.48 -2.59
N ILE A 233 -20.05 7.98 -1.37
CA ILE A 233 -18.98 8.29 -0.42
C ILE A 233 -18.32 6.98 0.02
N CYS A 234 -17.03 6.85 -0.23
CA CYS A 234 -16.19 5.80 0.33
C CYS A 234 -15.59 6.33 1.64
N ASN A 235 -15.94 5.69 2.76
CA ASN A 235 -15.31 5.97 4.04
C ASN A 235 -14.09 5.05 4.20
N ALA A 236 -12.90 5.62 4.06
CA ALA A 236 -11.60 4.98 4.24
C ALA A 236 -10.82 5.61 5.41
N ASP A 237 -11.53 6.07 6.45
CA ASP A 237 -10.95 6.61 7.66
C ASP A 237 -10.28 5.54 8.54
N GLU A 238 -10.77 4.29 8.47
CA GLU A 238 -10.27 3.10 9.19
C GLU A 238 -9.66 3.43 10.57
N GLY A 239 -10.47 4.04 11.44
CA GLY A 239 -10.02 4.58 12.74
C GLY A 239 -9.76 3.51 13.82
N ASP A 240 -10.26 2.29 13.63
CA ASP A 240 -10.24 1.24 14.64
C ASP A 240 -8.82 0.66 14.85
N PRO A 241 -8.33 0.56 16.10
CA PRO A 241 -7.03 -0.03 16.38
C PRO A 241 -6.92 -1.46 15.83
N GLY A 242 -5.88 -1.70 15.02
CA GLY A 242 -5.61 -3.01 14.42
C GLY A 242 -6.35 -3.28 13.10
N ALA A 243 -7.20 -2.36 12.62
CA ALA A 243 -7.75 -2.42 11.27
C ALA A 243 -6.77 -1.82 10.25
N PHE A 244 -6.53 -2.55 9.15
CA PHE A 244 -5.69 -2.13 8.02
C PHE A 244 -6.16 -2.75 6.69
N MET A 245 -7.39 -3.26 6.66
CA MET A 245 -7.99 -3.90 5.49
C MET A 245 -8.27 -2.87 4.39
N ASP A 246 -8.83 -1.73 4.75
CA ASP A 246 -9.15 -0.65 3.79
C ASP A 246 -7.86 -0.10 3.20
N ARG A 247 -6.87 0.15 4.08
CA ARG A 247 -5.50 0.51 3.67
C ARG A 247 -4.92 -0.48 2.66
N SER A 248 -5.03 -1.78 2.95
CA SER A 248 -4.45 -2.82 2.10
C SER A 248 -5.06 -2.83 0.69
N VAL A 249 -6.37 -2.60 0.60
CA VAL A 249 -7.07 -2.55 -0.70
C VAL A 249 -6.71 -1.29 -1.46
N ILE A 250 -6.69 -0.13 -0.79
CA ILE A 250 -6.43 1.16 -1.47
C ILE A 250 -4.98 1.27 -1.92
N GLU A 251 -4.01 0.94 -1.04
CA GLU A 251 -2.60 0.93 -1.43
C GLU A 251 -2.32 -0.10 -2.52
N GLY A 252 -3.25 -1.03 -2.76
CA GLY A 252 -2.95 -2.25 -3.43
C GLY A 252 -3.64 -2.55 -4.73
N ASN A 253 -4.89 -2.15 -4.78
CA ASN A 253 -5.76 -2.28 -5.91
C ASN A 253 -6.75 -1.10 -5.86
N PRO A 254 -6.25 0.14 -5.95
CA PRO A 254 -7.09 1.35 -5.86
C PRO A 254 -8.19 1.33 -6.93
N HIS A 255 -7.89 0.80 -8.11
CA HIS A 255 -8.86 0.65 -9.20
C HIS A 255 -10.07 -0.22 -8.83
N SER A 256 -9.94 -1.22 -7.96
CA SER A 256 -11.11 -1.99 -7.48
C SER A 256 -12.06 -1.17 -6.60
N VAL A 257 -11.52 -0.22 -5.82
CA VAL A 257 -12.33 0.72 -5.03
C VAL A 257 -13.07 1.67 -5.97
N LEU A 258 -12.35 2.21 -6.96
CA LEU A 258 -12.92 3.07 -7.99
C LEU A 258 -14.02 2.35 -8.79
N GLU A 259 -13.78 1.10 -9.21
CA GLU A 259 -14.78 0.28 -9.90
C GLU A 259 -16.04 0.08 -9.03
N GLY A 260 -15.88 -0.26 -7.75
CA GLY A 260 -17.00 -0.39 -6.82
C GLY A 260 -17.78 0.92 -6.65
N MET A 261 -17.09 2.06 -6.60
CA MET A 261 -17.72 3.38 -6.54
C MET A 261 -18.44 3.76 -7.83
N ILE A 262 -17.91 3.39 -9.00
CA ILE A 262 -18.57 3.58 -10.30
C ILE A 262 -19.87 2.79 -10.34
N ILE A 263 -19.84 1.50 -9.97
CA ILE A 263 -21.01 0.63 -9.93
C ILE A 263 -22.06 1.17 -8.95
N GLY A 264 -21.65 1.50 -7.73
CA GLY A 264 -22.56 2.01 -6.69
C GLY A 264 -23.10 3.39 -7.01
N GLY A 265 -22.27 4.27 -7.58
CA GLY A 265 -22.66 5.60 -8.04
C GLY A 265 -23.68 5.53 -9.16
N TYR A 266 -23.45 4.69 -10.16
CA TYR A 266 -24.40 4.40 -11.23
C TYR A 266 -25.73 3.89 -10.65
N ALA A 267 -25.70 2.87 -9.81
CA ALA A 267 -26.88 2.24 -9.22
C ALA A 267 -27.79 3.22 -8.44
N ILE A 268 -27.21 4.21 -7.74
CA ILE A 268 -28.01 5.17 -6.96
C ILE A 268 -28.35 6.45 -7.73
N GLY A 269 -27.81 6.63 -8.95
CA GLY A 269 -27.93 7.87 -9.73
C GLY A 269 -27.08 9.02 -9.19
N ALA A 270 -25.88 8.72 -8.67
CA ALA A 270 -24.92 9.71 -8.20
C ALA A 270 -23.92 10.10 -9.30
N ASN A 271 -23.73 11.40 -9.48
CA ASN A 271 -22.79 11.97 -10.46
C ASN A 271 -21.49 12.46 -9.82
N HIS A 272 -21.37 12.36 -8.49
CA HIS A 272 -20.22 12.80 -7.73
C HIS A 272 -19.82 11.73 -6.72
N GLY A 273 -18.52 11.47 -6.61
CA GLY A 273 -17.92 10.52 -5.68
C GLY A 273 -16.87 11.19 -4.81
N TYR A 274 -16.81 10.83 -3.53
CA TYR A 274 -15.76 11.25 -2.61
C TYR A 274 -15.16 10.05 -1.89
N ILE A 275 -13.84 10.01 -1.79
CA ILE A 275 -13.12 9.07 -0.92
C ILE A 275 -12.58 9.87 0.26
N TYR A 276 -13.06 9.57 1.45
CA TYR A 276 -12.57 10.18 2.68
C TYR A 276 -11.50 9.26 3.26
N ILE A 277 -10.23 9.67 3.15
CA ILE A 277 -9.07 8.91 3.63
C ILE A 277 -8.45 9.68 4.80
N ARG A 278 -8.09 8.96 5.86
CA ARG A 278 -7.38 9.53 6.99
C ARG A 278 -5.99 10.04 6.60
N ALA A 279 -5.50 11.07 7.28
CA ALA A 279 -4.20 11.69 6.96
C ALA A 279 -2.99 10.76 7.21
N GLU A 280 -3.17 9.73 8.04
CA GLU A 280 -2.12 8.78 8.42
C GLU A 280 -1.83 7.72 7.35
N TYR A 281 -2.59 7.70 6.24
CA TYR A 281 -2.37 6.82 5.09
C TYR A 281 -1.84 7.59 3.87
N PRO A 282 -0.62 8.16 3.92
CA PRO A 282 -0.10 8.99 2.82
C PRO A 282 0.03 8.23 1.50
N LEU A 283 0.43 6.94 1.55
CA LEU A 283 0.56 6.11 0.35
C LEU A 283 -0.79 5.79 -0.30
N ALA A 284 -1.84 5.64 0.51
CA ALA A 284 -3.20 5.43 0.00
C ALA A 284 -3.73 6.68 -0.71
N ILE A 285 -3.38 7.87 -0.20
CA ILE A 285 -3.73 9.16 -0.83
C ILE A 285 -2.96 9.35 -2.14
N GLU A 286 -1.68 8.97 -2.21
CA GLU A 286 -0.85 9.13 -3.40
C GLU A 286 -1.28 8.21 -4.56
N ARG A 287 -1.79 7.02 -4.26
CA ARG A 287 -2.17 5.99 -5.26
C ARG A 287 -3.58 6.15 -5.84
N LEU A 288 -4.40 7.06 -5.32
CA LEU A 288 -5.75 7.35 -5.78
C LEU A 288 -5.81 8.65 -6.59
#